data_AF-A0A416S8W6-F1
#
_entry.id   AF-A0A416S8W6-F1
#
_cell.length_a   1.000
_cell.length_b   1.000
_cell.length_c   1.000
_cell.angle_alpha   90.00
_cell.angle_beta   90.00
_cell.angle_gamma   90.00
#
_symmetry.space_group_name_H-M   'P 1'
#
loop_
_entity.id
_entity.type
_entity.pdbx_description
1 polymer ?
#
loop_
_entity_poly.entity_id
_entity_poly.type
_entity_poly.pdbx_seq_one_letter_code
_entity_poly.pdbx_strand_id
1 'polypeptide(L)'
;MRRYAWVTAVCLAALMAGGCGNQAGQETKQNSVSVSESAASGEPEAKSDDVGSDGDAVKEAGDGLENDEEGKNEKGASAVKLEEGEIYRDDLDGDASEEEVSFSFEGDGKNGHDFENYKYILTLNYGEHVKQFEILGGYEATWIIRTKSGGHYLYQESYHEDGLYSVTVFRVSSDEAVDLGCLDGRIGDNGIEDVNAFSWVERINLLGTYAGERNVGVGSEGLPEAKEDAWTIFWDKKPLVLKQELEVIVQNEDGSTENRVLPAGTELIPQETDKETYLDAETSDGTRCRIEVETEDGYTYMIHGVDEHAYFADLPYAG
;
A
#
# COMPACT_ATOMS: atom_id res chain seq x y z
N MET A 1 35.08 38.84 -22.51
CA MET A 1 36.08 37.76 -22.69
C MET A 1 36.05 36.86 -21.46
N ARG A 2 35.31 35.75 -21.55
CA ARG A 2 35.24 34.70 -20.51
C ARG A 2 36.48 33.81 -20.62
N ARG A 3 37.14 33.52 -19.49
CA ARG A 3 38.19 32.50 -19.41
C ARG A 3 37.57 31.25 -18.80
N TYR A 4 37.57 30.17 -19.59
CA TYR A 4 37.27 28.81 -19.15
C TYR A 4 38.43 28.29 -18.31
N ALA A 5 38.14 27.73 -17.15
CA ALA A 5 39.07 26.88 -16.41
C ALA A 5 38.50 25.47 -16.40
N TRP A 6 39.22 24.56 -17.07
CA TRP A 6 39.05 23.13 -16.98
C TRP A 6 39.67 22.65 -15.65
N VAL A 7 38.96 21.78 -14.92
CA VAL A 7 39.58 20.88 -13.96
C VAL A 7 39.03 19.48 -14.21
N THR A 8 39.94 18.61 -14.61
CA THR A 8 39.74 17.18 -14.82
C THR A 8 40.21 16.41 -13.58
N ALA A 9 39.53 15.28 -13.35
CA ALA A 9 39.98 14.06 -12.64
C ALA A 9 39.87 14.10 -11.09
N VAL A 10 39.60 13.02 -10.36
CA VAL A 10 39.80 11.56 -10.56
C VAL A 10 38.73 10.80 -9.74
N CYS A 11 38.29 9.65 -10.26
CA CYS A 11 37.42 8.67 -9.59
C CYS A 11 38.01 8.11 -8.28
N LEU A 12 37.16 7.93 -7.26
CA LEU A 12 37.36 6.88 -6.26
C LEU A 12 36.06 6.11 -6.09
N ALA A 13 36.12 4.81 -6.41
CA ALA A 13 35.05 3.87 -6.24
C ALA A 13 34.85 3.51 -4.76
N ALA A 14 33.60 3.48 -4.31
CA ALA A 14 33.17 2.68 -3.18
C ALA A 14 31.90 1.92 -3.62
N LEU A 15 32.10 0.65 -3.94
CA LEU A 15 31.04 -0.34 -4.04
C LEU A 15 30.43 -0.53 -2.65
N MET A 16 29.13 -0.30 -2.49
CA MET A 16 28.32 -1.01 -1.50
C MET A 16 27.01 -1.42 -2.18
N ALA A 17 26.87 -2.73 -2.35
CA ALA A 17 25.66 -3.38 -2.80
C ALA A 17 24.59 -3.24 -1.72
N GLY A 18 23.48 -2.60 -2.07
CA GLY A 18 22.21 -2.70 -1.37
C GLY A 18 21.19 -3.28 -2.34
N GLY A 19 21.33 -4.58 -2.62
CA GLY A 19 20.27 -5.32 -3.31
C GLY A 19 19.12 -5.56 -2.32
N CYS A 20 17.88 -5.42 -2.82
CA CYS A 20 16.70 -5.90 -2.14
C CYS A 20 16.91 -7.36 -1.73
N GLY A 21 17.03 -7.58 -0.43
CA GLY A 21 17.27 -8.89 0.15
C GLY A 21 16.55 -8.97 1.49
N ASN A 22 15.46 -9.75 1.51
CA ASN A 22 14.72 -10.12 2.70
C ASN A 22 15.66 -10.61 3.81
N GLN A 23 15.58 -10.00 4.99
CA GLN A 23 16.07 -10.58 6.22
C GLN A 23 14.90 -10.90 7.15
N ALA A 24 14.49 -12.16 7.11
CA ALA A 24 13.77 -12.80 8.19
C ALA A 24 14.66 -12.79 9.45
N GLY A 25 14.13 -12.26 10.55
CA GLY A 25 14.79 -12.20 11.85
C GLY A 25 13.83 -12.62 12.95
N GLN A 26 14.05 -13.83 13.47
CA GLN A 26 13.47 -14.36 14.70
C GLN A 26 13.58 -13.37 15.88
N GLU A 27 12.52 -13.25 16.69
CA GLU A 27 12.71 -13.15 18.14
C GLU A 27 11.64 -13.94 18.91
N THR A 28 12.11 -14.57 19.98
CA THR A 28 11.35 -15.45 20.87
C THR A 28 11.08 -14.72 22.18
N LYS A 29 9.81 -14.71 22.62
CA LYS A 29 9.29 -14.65 24.01
C LYS A 29 9.82 -13.55 24.96
N GLN A 30 8.89 -12.78 25.55
CA GLN A 30 8.44 -13.03 26.93
C GLN A 30 7.19 -12.24 27.35
N ASN A 31 6.40 -12.91 28.17
CA ASN A 31 5.10 -12.55 28.73
C ASN A 31 5.26 -11.64 29.97
N SER A 32 4.39 -10.64 30.16
CA SER A 32 4.00 -10.20 31.50
C SER A 32 2.62 -9.53 31.51
N VAL A 33 1.67 -10.25 32.10
CA VAL A 33 0.37 -9.78 32.56
C VAL A 33 0.55 -8.80 33.74
N SER A 34 -0.21 -7.71 33.74
CA SER A 34 -0.64 -7.08 35.00
C SER A 34 -2.02 -6.46 34.85
N VAL A 35 -2.95 -7.06 35.58
CA VAL A 35 -4.30 -6.60 35.90
C VAL A 35 -4.23 -5.38 36.82
N SER A 36 -5.10 -4.40 36.59
CA SER A 36 -5.64 -3.61 37.70
C SER A 36 -7.08 -3.17 37.40
N GLU A 37 -7.98 -3.63 38.26
CA GLU A 37 -9.37 -3.20 38.39
C GLU A 37 -9.43 -1.74 38.89
N SER A 38 -10.42 -0.97 38.43
CA SER A 38 -11.10 -0.02 39.32
C SER A 38 -12.52 0.24 38.81
N ALA A 39 -13.46 0.12 39.75
CA ALA A 39 -14.88 0.22 39.55
C ALA A 39 -15.41 1.62 39.88
N ALA A 40 -16.44 1.98 39.13
CA ALA A 40 -17.69 2.60 39.57
C ALA A 40 -17.76 4.10 39.98
N SER A 41 -18.66 4.76 39.25
CA SER A 41 -19.81 5.55 39.73
C SER A 41 -19.66 7.06 39.83
N GLY A 42 -20.67 7.75 39.28
CA GLY A 42 -21.03 9.11 39.68
C GLY A 42 -21.56 10.01 38.56
N GLU A 43 -22.77 9.76 38.08
CA GLU A 43 -23.69 10.84 37.67
C GLU A 43 -24.67 11.06 38.85
N PRO A 44 -25.26 12.26 39.07
CA PRO A 44 -26.13 12.88 38.06
C PRO A 44 -26.31 14.43 38.07
N GLU A 45 -26.95 14.89 37.00
CA GLU A 45 -28.03 15.90 36.90
C GLU A 45 -27.79 17.44 37.08
N ALA A 46 -28.03 18.14 35.94
CA ALA A 46 -29.15 19.06 35.66
C ALA A 46 -28.99 20.61 35.74
N LYS A 47 -29.44 21.24 34.62
CA LYS A 47 -30.08 22.57 34.43
C LYS A 47 -29.19 23.82 34.60
N SER A 48 -29.32 24.94 33.88
CA SER A 48 -30.45 25.58 33.19
C SER A 48 -29.98 26.81 32.35
N ASP A 49 -30.77 27.14 31.31
CA ASP A 49 -31.23 28.46 30.80
C ASP A 49 -30.26 29.56 30.29
N ASP A 50 -30.20 29.67 28.94
CA ASP A 50 -30.74 30.74 28.05
C ASP A 50 -30.37 32.24 28.18
N VAL A 51 -30.43 32.90 27.00
CA VAL A 51 -30.56 34.33 26.65
C VAL A 51 -29.31 35.12 26.20
N GLY A 52 -29.13 35.19 24.88
CA GLY A 52 -29.36 36.40 24.06
C GLY A 52 -28.24 37.47 23.90
N SER A 53 -27.89 37.80 22.65
CA SER A 53 -27.94 39.17 22.10
C SER A 53 -27.40 39.24 20.67
N ASP A 54 -28.17 39.89 19.80
CA ASP A 54 -27.85 40.28 18.43
C ASP A 54 -26.60 41.18 18.32
N GLY A 55 -25.94 41.14 17.16
CA GLY A 55 -24.81 42.02 16.82
C GLY A 55 -24.33 41.85 15.38
N ASP A 56 -25.08 42.45 14.46
CA ASP A 56 -24.84 42.61 13.02
C ASP A 56 -23.45 43.20 12.69
N ALA A 57 -22.71 42.59 11.74
CA ALA A 57 -21.62 43.23 11.00
C ALA A 57 -21.29 42.47 9.71
N VAL A 58 -21.85 42.95 8.60
CA VAL A 58 -21.44 42.61 7.23
C VAL A 58 -19.97 43.04 7.00
N LYS A 59 -19.12 42.12 6.52
CA LYS A 59 -18.01 42.43 5.62
C LYS A 59 -17.85 41.36 4.55
N GLU A 60 -17.85 41.87 3.33
CA GLU A 60 -17.68 41.21 2.04
C GLU A 60 -16.26 40.69 1.79
N ALA A 61 -16.21 39.73 0.85
CA ALA A 61 -15.14 39.38 -0.07
C ALA A 61 -13.93 38.61 0.48
N GLY A 62 -13.96 37.31 0.20
CA GLY A 62 -12.80 36.46 0.01
C GLY A 62 -13.27 35.26 -0.80
N ASP A 63 -13.15 35.34 -2.13
CA ASP A 63 -13.38 34.23 -3.05
C ASP A 63 -12.29 33.16 -2.81
N GLY A 64 -12.41 32.42 -1.72
CA GLY A 64 -11.71 31.17 -1.51
C GLY A 64 -12.51 30.08 -2.21
N LEU A 65 -11.86 29.35 -3.10
CA LEU A 65 -12.38 28.08 -3.58
C LEU A 65 -12.42 27.13 -2.38
N GLU A 66 -13.47 27.20 -1.58
CA GLU A 66 -13.86 26.11 -0.68
C GLU A 66 -14.32 24.95 -1.57
N ASN A 67 -13.38 24.11 -1.94
CA ASN A 67 -13.69 22.73 -2.31
C ASN A 67 -14.01 21.97 -1.02
N ASP A 68 -15.15 22.30 -0.42
CA ASP A 68 -15.76 21.49 0.63
C ASP A 68 -16.45 20.30 -0.03
N GLU A 69 -15.67 19.41 -0.64
CA GLU A 69 -16.00 18.00 -0.51
C GLU A 69 -15.67 17.68 0.95
N GLU A 70 -16.65 17.28 1.76
CA GLU A 70 -16.38 16.64 3.06
C GLU A 70 -15.49 15.43 2.77
N GLY A 71 -14.17 15.65 2.79
CA GLY A 71 -13.18 14.65 2.46
C GLY A 71 -13.31 13.51 3.46
N LYS A 72 -13.17 12.28 2.97
CA LYS A 72 -13.10 11.10 3.85
C LYS A 72 -11.93 11.17 4.84
N ASN A 73 -10.93 12.01 4.53
CA ASN A 73 -9.81 12.33 5.39
C ASN A 73 -10.22 13.05 6.69
N GLU A 74 -9.55 12.70 7.78
CA GLU A 74 -9.58 13.54 8.97
C GLU A 74 -9.04 14.95 8.67
N LYS A 75 -9.62 15.95 9.34
CA LYS A 75 -9.19 17.35 9.18
C LYS A 75 -7.67 17.49 9.39
N GLY A 76 -6.99 18.03 8.38
CA GLY A 76 -5.54 18.22 8.37
C GLY A 76 -4.74 17.11 7.70
N ALA A 77 -5.40 16.03 7.24
CA ALA A 77 -4.82 15.04 6.35
C ALA A 77 -5.32 15.23 4.91
N SER A 78 -4.48 14.91 3.93
CA SER A 78 -4.82 14.97 2.52
C SER A 78 -3.92 14.07 1.68
N ALA A 79 -4.40 13.67 0.52
CA ALA A 79 -3.58 13.10 -0.54
C ALA A 79 -3.99 13.74 -1.87
N VAL A 80 -3.00 14.08 -2.68
CA VAL A 80 -3.21 14.72 -3.98
C VAL A 80 -2.37 13.98 -5.00
N LYS A 81 -2.99 13.57 -6.10
CA LYS A 81 -2.25 13.09 -7.26
C LYS A 81 -1.57 14.30 -7.90
N LEU A 82 -0.25 14.25 -7.98
CA LEU A 82 0.58 15.34 -8.48
C LEU A 82 1.09 14.99 -9.87
N GLU A 83 0.87 15.88 -10.84
CA GLU A 83 1.42 15.70 -12.19
C GLU A 83 2.83 16.28 -12.30
N GLU A 84 3.61 15.80 -13.28
CA GLU A 84 4.97 16.31 -13.49
C GLU A 84 4.99 17.83 -13.72
N GLY A 85 5.83 18.53 -12.96
CA GLY A 85 5.97 19.98 -12.99
C GLY A 85 4.84 20.74 -12.31
N GLU A 86 3.80 20.08 -11.81
CA GLU A 86 2.81 20.69 -10.93
C GLU A 86 3.45 21.03 -9.57
N ILE A 87 3.02 22.16 -9.00
CA ILE A 87 3.55 22.68 -7.73
C ILE A 87 2.52 22.43 -6.64
N TYR A 88 2.87 21.57 -5.70
CA TYR A 88 2.21 21.45 -4.40
C TYR A 88 2.79 22.48 -3.43
N ARG A 89 1.94 23.05 -2.57
CA ARG A 89 2.34 24.03 -1.55
C ARG A 89 1.76 23.65 -0.21
N ASP A 90 2.59 23.61 0.81
CA ASP A 90 2.18 23.38 2.19
C ASP A 90 3.31 23.78 3.15
N ASP A 91 2.97 23.87 4.43
CA ASP A 91 3.92 24.12 5.52
C ASP A 91 4.62 22.82 5.90
N LEU A 92 5.80 22.57 5.33
CA LEU A 92 6.54 21.30 5.46
C LEU A 92 7.28 21.17 6.80
N ASP A 93 7.59 22.29 7.46
CA ASP A 93 8.34 22.31 8.72
C ASP A 93 7.60 22.91 9.93
N GLY A 94 6.36 23.37 9.72
CA GLY A 94 5.48 23.87 10.77
C GLY A 94 5.76 25.32 11.15
N ASP A 95 6.46 26.09 10.32
CA ASP A 95 6.79 27.50 10.59
C ASP A 95 5.70 28.50 10.15
N ALA A 96 4.60 27.99 9.60
CA ALA A 96 3.44 28.71 9.05
C ALA A 96 3.73 29.49 7.75
N SER A 97 4.88 29.29 7.12
CA SER A 97 5.12 29.61 5.71
C SER A 97 4.96 28.36 4.85
N GLU A 98 4.71 28.55 3.55
CA GLU A 98 4.52 27.42 2.63
C GLU A 98 5.79 27.21 1.81
N GLU A 99 6.22 25.96 1.72
CA GLU A 99 7.24 25.52 0.78
C GLU A 99 6.61 24.90 -0.47
N GLU A 100 7.35 24.94 -1.57
CA GLU A 100 6.97 24.31 -2.82
C GLU A 100 7.53 22.89 -2.91
N VAL A 101 6.68 21.95 -3.31
CA VAL A 101 7.10 20.60 -3.73
C VAL A 101 6.68 20.38 -5.17
N SER A 102 7.62 19.95 -6.00
CA SER A 102 7.33 19.53 -7.38
C SER A 102 8.33 18.48 -7.82
N PHE A 103 7.98 17.69 -8.82
CA PHE A 103 8.89 16.71 -9.38
C PHE A 103 8.95 16.81 -10.89
N SER A 104 10.07 16.35 -11.44
CA SER A 104 10.23 16.04 -12.84
C SER A 104 11.01 14.75 -12.99
N PHE A 105 10.87 14.08 -14.12
CA PHE A 105 11.63 12.87 -14.36
C PHE A 105 12.33 12.88 -15.71
N GLU A 106 13.50 12.25 -15.74
CA GLU A 106 14.31 12.09 -16.93
C GLU A 106 14.56 10.59 -17.18
N GLY A 107 14.49 10.18 -18.45
CA GLY A 107 14.77 8.81 -18.87
C GLY A 107 13.65 8.20 -19.71
N ASP A 108 13.86 6.95 -20.10
CA ASP A 108 13.02 6.25 -21.07
C ASP A 108 11.68 5.78 -20.47
N GLY A 109 11.54 5.81 -19.14
CA GLY A 109 10.32 5.44 -18.40
C GLY A 109 9.06 6.26 -18.75
N LYS A 110 9.17 7.35 -19.52
CA LYS A 110 8.04 8.16 -20.02
C LYS A 110 7.45 7.66 -21.34
N ASN A 111 8.28 7.12 -22.22
CA ASN A 111 7.99 7.01 -23.65
C ASN A 111 7.84 5.57 -24.15
N GLY A 112 7.26 4.73 -23.28
CA GLY A 112 6.90 3.37 -23.62
C GLY A 112 8.07 2.42 -23.48
N HIS A 113 7.93 1.50 -22.52
CA HIS A 113 8.41 0.12 -22.58
C HIS A 113 9.77 -0.14 -23.25
N ASP A 114 10.77 0.74 -23.07
CA ASP A 114 12.15 0.41 -23.44
C ASP A 114 12.74 -0.43 -22.31
N PHE A 115 12.56 -1.74 -22.47
CA PHE A 115 12.86 -2.76 -21.48
C PHE A 115 14.37 -2.93 -21.20
N GLU A 116 15.26 -2.34 -22.01
CA GLU A 116 16.70 -2.57 -21.87
C GLU A 116 17.37 -1.76 -20.75
N ASN A 117 16.76 -0.66 -20.27
CA ASN A 117 17.36 0.24 -19.26
C ASN A 117 16.36 0.71 -18.19
N TYR A 118 15.48 -0.18 -17.72
CA TYR A 118 14.26 0.04 -16.92
C TYR A 118 14.36 0.87 -15.63
N LYS A 119 14.73 2.14 -15.78
CA LYS A 119 14.87 3.13 -14.71
C LYS A 119 14.66 4.54 -15.23
N TYR A 120 14.25 5.42 -14.33
CA TYR A 120 14.21 6.86 -14.56
C TYR A 120 14.81 7.60 -13.37
N ILE A 121 15.23 8.83 -13.60
CA ILE A 121 15.70 9.72 -12.55
C ILE A 121 14.52 10.60 -12.14
N LEU A 122 14.01 10.41 -10.92
CA LEU A 122 13.07 11.32 -10.28
C LEU A 122 13.86 12.48 -9.67
N THR A 123 13.66 13.69 -10.19
CA THR A 123 14.16 14.93 -9.61
C THR A 123 13.06 15.55 -8.75
N LEU A 124 13.26 15.56 -7.44
CA LEU A 124 12.35 16.15 -6.47
C LEU A 124 12.87 17.52 -6.03
N ASN A 125 12.05 18.55 -6.20
CA ASN A 125 12.25 19.90 -5.68
C ASN A 125 11.40 20.05 -4.42
N TYR A 126 11.99 20.55 -3.34
CA TYR A 126 11.33 20.77 -2.05
C TYR A 126 11.95 22.00 -1.38
N GLY A 127 11.15 23.03 -1.15
CA GLY A 127 11.66 24.34 -0.71
C GLY A 127 12.71 24.90 -1.68
N GLU A 128 13.89 25.27 -1.17
CA GLU A 128 15.03 25.72 -2.00
C GLU A 128 15.96 24.57 -2.45
N HIS A 129 15.59 23.33 -2.16
CA HIS A 129 16.44 22.16 -2.35
C HIS A 129 15.98 21.29 -3.53
N VAL A 130 16.93 20.55 -4.08
CA VAL A 130 16.70 19.59 -5.17
C VAL A 130 17.46 18.31 -4.87
N LYS A 131 16.82 17.16 -5.04
CA LYS A 131 17.44 15.83 -4.91
C LYS A 131 16.99 14.92 -6.04
N GLN A 132 17.90 14.08 -6.50
CA GLN A 132 17.64 13.10 -7.55
C GLN A 132 17.66 11.69 -6.96
N PHE A 133 16.72 10.86 -7.42
CA PHE A 133 16.59 9.46 -7.06
C PHE A 133 16.53 8.64 -8.34
N GLU A 134 17.23 7.50 -8.35
CA GLU A 134 17.12 6.52 -9.44
C GLU A 134 16.02 5.55 -9.06
N ILE A 135 14.94 5.51 -9.86
CA ILE A 135 13.78 4.66 -9.63
C ILE A 135 13.74 3.57 -10.68
N LEU A 136 13.58 2.32 -10.24
CA LEU A 136 13.35 1.19 -11.14
C LEU A 136 11.89 1.17 -11.55
N GLY A 137 11.62 0.99 -12.84
CA GLY A 137 10.24 1.02 -13.33
C GLY A 137 10.03 1.92 -14.53
N GLY A 138 8.84 1.83 -15.12
CA GLY A 138 8.22 2.95 -15.81
C GLY A 138 7.46 3.84 -14.83
N TYR A 139 7.25 5.11 -15.19
CA TYR A 139 6.43 6.03 -14.39
C TYR A 139 4.94 5.69 -14.57
N GLU A 140 4.19 5.58 -13.49
CA GLU A 140 2.73 5.40 -13.52
C GLU A 140 1.99 6.61 -12.93
N ALA A 141 2.20 6.90 -11.64
CA ALA A 141 1.53 7.98 -10.93
C ALA A 141 2.36 8.44 -9.73
N THR A 142 2.15 9.69 -9.31
CA THR A 142 2.77 10.25 -8.11
C THR A 142 1.72 10.88 -7.23
N TRP A 143 1.80 10.60 -5.93
CA TRP A 143 0.92 11.17 -4.92
C TRP A 143 1.76 11.90 -3.88
N ILE A 144 1.36 13.12 -3.53
CA ILE A 144 1.84 13.81 -2.34
C ILE A 144 0.79 13.67 -1.24
N ILE A 145 1.22 13.23 -0.07
CA ILE A 145 0.36 12.89 1.06
C ILE A 145 0.79 13.75 2.25
N ARG A 146 -0.17 14.38 2.91
CA ARG A 146 -0.01 15.01 4.21
C ARG A 146 -0.77 14.19 5.25
N THR A 147 -0.07 13.75 6.29
CA THR A 147 -0.71 13.15 7.46
C THR A 147 -1.26 14.21 8.40
N LYS A 148 -2.22 13.84 9.25
CA LYS A 148 -2.76 14.73 10.29
C LYS A 148 -1.68 15.31 11.23
N SER A 149 -0.60 14.58 11.43
CA SER A 149 0.54 15.02 12.25
C SER A 149 1.37 16.13 11.60
N GLY A 150 1.11 16.43 10.32
CA GLY A 150 1.85 17.39 9.52
C GLY A 150 2.98 16.77 8.70
N GLY A 151 3.26 15.47 8.82
CA GLY A 151 4.29 14.82 8.00
C GLY A 151 3.88 14.66 6.53
N HIS A 152 4.82 14.94 5.61
CA HIS A 152 4.62 14.82 4.17
C HIS A 152 5.38 13.66 3.55
N TYR A 153 4.70 12.96 2.65
CA TYR A 153 5.24 11.80 1.95
C TYR A 153 4.90 11.83 0.48
N LEU A 154 5.84 11.44 -0.37
CA LEU A 154 5.63 11.27 -1.80
C LEU A 154 5.63 9.79 -2.12
N TYR A 155 4.53 9.30 -2.69
CA TYR A 155 4.39 7.93 -3.16
C TYR A 155 4.54 7.94 -4.68
N GLN A 156 5.62 7.33 -5.17
CA GLN A 156 5.89 7.18 -6.59
C GLN A 156 5.53 5.75 -7.03
N GLU A 157 4.42 5.62 -7.75
CA GLU A 157 4.02 4.36 -8.37
C GLU A 157 4.81 4.13 -9.66
N SER A 158 5.24 2.89 -9.84
CA SER A 158 5.98 2.44 -11.01
C SER A 158 5.45 1.12 -11.51
N TYR A 159 5.32 0.99 -12.83
CA TYR A 159 4.96 -0.25 -13.48
C TYR A 159 6.22 -1.02 -13.92
N HIS A 160 6.12 -2.35 -13.96
CA HIS A 160 7.19 -3.28 -14.28
C HIS A 160 6.85 -4.23 -15.42
N GLU A 161 7.83 -5.03 -15.82
CA GLU A 161 7.60 -6.20 -16.67
C GLU A 161 6.54 -7.13 -16.05
N ASP A 162 5.85 -7.88 -16.89
CA ASP A 162 4.84 -8.88 -16.49
C ASP A 162 3.61 -8.32 -15.74
N GLY A 163 3.33 -7.01 -15.88
CA GLY A 163 2.17 -6.36 -15.26
C GLY A 163 2.31 -6.17 -13.74
N LEU A 164 3.55 -6.23 -13.24
CA LEU A 164 3.89 -5.91 -11.86
C LEU A 164 3.89 -4.40 -11.62
N TYR A 165 3.70 -4.02 -10.36
CA TYR A 165 3.79 -2.64 -9.91
C TYR A 165 4.59 -2.58 -8.62
N SER A 166 5.19 -1.42 -8.36
CA SER A 166 5.77 -1.08 -7.07
C SER A 166 5.49 0.37 -6.70
N VAL A 167 5.60 0.70 -5.43
CA VAL A 167 5.55 2.07 -4.94
C VAL A 167 6.81 2.38 -4.15
N THR A 168 7.56 3.39 -4.58
CA THR A 168 8.67 3.95 -3.79
C THR A 168 8.15 5.11 -2.96
N VAL A 169 8.45 5.09 -1.66
CA VAL A 169 7.95 6.08 -0.70
C VAL A 169 9.08 6.99 -0.24
N PHE A 170 8.84 8.30 -0.30
CA PHE A 170 9.76 9.32 0.21
C PHE A 170 9.13 10.07 1.36
N ARG A 171 9.90 10.33 2.41
CA ARG A 171 9.59 11.42 3.35
C ARG A 171 10.10 12.73 2.75
N VAL A 172 9.28 13.77 2.80
CA VAL A 172 9.63 15.11 2.31
C VAL A 172 9.47 16.11 3.46
N SER A 173 10.47 16.97 3.62
CA SER A 173 10.51 18.07 4.59
C SER A 173 11.13 19.29 3.91
N SER A 174 11.18 20.45 4.58
CA SER A 174 11.69 21.68 3.97
C SER A 174 13.19 21.60 3.62
N ASP A 175 13.99 20.78 4.32
CA ASP A 175 15.44 20.68 4.14
C ASP A 175 15.94 19.28 3.72
N GLU A 176 15.08 18.25 3.75
CA GLU A 176 15.45 16.90 3.37
C GLU A 176 14.33 16.14 2.62
N ALA A 177 14.74 15.36 1.61
CA ALA A 177 13.95 14.27 1.05
C ALA A 177 14.66 12.92 1.25
N VAL A 178 13.96 11.93 1.81
CA VAL A 178 14.52 10.63 2.19
C VAL A 178 13.73 9.50 1.53
N ASP A 179 14.42 8.59 0.84
CA ASP A 179 13.86 7.33 0.37
C ASP A 179 13.64 6.39 1.58
N LEU A 180 12.39 6.00 1.81
CA LEU A 180 11.98 5.13 2.91
C LEU A 180 11.88 3.66 2.50
N GLY A 181 11.88 3.36 1.20
CA GLY A 181 11.75 2.02 0.67
C GLY A 181 10.82 1.90 -0.53
N CYS A 182 10.87 0.72 -1.15
CA CYS A 182 10.06 0.34 -2.29
C CYS A 182 9.25 -0.91 -1.92
N LEU A 183 7.93 -0.86 -2.14
CA LEU A 183 6.99 -1.93 -1.81
C LEU A 183 6.37 -2.51 -3.08
N ASP A 184 6.10 -3.81 -3.08
CA ASP A 184 5.35 -4.47 -4.14
C ASP A 184 3.87 -4.05 -4.12
N GLY A 185 3.31 -3.86 -5.31
CA GLY A 185 1.91 -3.48 -5.50
C GLY A 185 1.73 -2.05 -5.97
N ARG A 186 0.49 -1.58 -5.90
CA ARG A 186 0.06 -0.25 -6.38
C ARG A 186 -1.11 0.27 -5.56
N ILE A 187 -1.36 1.56 -5.69
CA ILE A 187 -2.58 2.18 -5.22
C ILE A 187 -3.73 1.72 -6.13
N GLY A 188 -4.86 1.37 -5.54
CA GLY A 188 -6.05 0.96 -6.28
C GLY A 188 -6.60 2.07 -7.19
N ASP A 189 -7.44 1.70 -8.15
CA ASP A 189 -7.91 2.61 -9.22
C ASP A 189 -8.66 3.85 -8.72
N ASN A 190 -9.23 3.79 -7.51
CA ASN A 190 -9.89 4.94 -6.87
C ASN A 190 -8.91 5.96 -6.29
N GLY A 191 -7.60 5.67 -6.27
CA GLY A 191 -6.58 6.52 -5.67
C GLY A 191 -6.67 6.58 -4.13
N ILE A 192 -6.12 7.66 -3.56
CA ILE A 192 -6.11 7.90 -2.11
C ILE A 192 -7.15 8.97 -1.75
N GLU A 193 -8.39 8.54 -1.49
CA GLU A 193 -9.44 9.43 -0.99
C GLU A 193 -9.39 9.63 0.53
N ASP A 194 -8.91 8.61 1.27
CA ASP A 194 -8.65 8.63 2.70
C ASP A 194 -7.25 8.08 2.98
N VAL A 195 -6.36 8.88 3.55
CA VAL A 195 -4.98 8.50 3.89
C VAL A 195 -4.94 7.38 4.92
N ASN A 196 -6.01 7.17 5.69
CA ASN A 196 -6.08 6.12 6.70
C ASN A 196 -6.64 4.81 6.15
N ALA A 197 -7.29 4.83 4.99
CA ALA A 197 -7.94 3.67 4.39
C ALA A 197 -8.09 3.85 2.87
N PHE A 198 -7.19 3.24 2.10
CA PHE A 198 -7.28 3.15 0.65
C PHE A 198 -6.90 1.74 0.17
N SER A 199 -7.36 1.39 -1.04
CA SER A 199 -7.09 0.07 -1.62
C SER A 199 -5.62 -0.03 -2.07
N TRP A 200 -4.99 -1.12 -1.68
CA TRP A 200 -3.68 -1.55 -2.15
C TRP A 200 -3.84 -2.84 -2.95
N VAL A 201 -3.40 -2.82 -4.20
CA VAL A 201 -3.51 -3.96 -5.11
C VAL A 201 -2.14 -4.59 -5.30
N GLU A 202 -2.07 -5.91 -5.18
CA GLU A 202 -0.83 -6.65 -5.36
C GLU A 202 -1.06 -7.96 -6.14
N ARG A 203 0.01 -8.45 -6.77
CA ARG A 203 0.05 -9.79 -7.31
C ARG A 203 0.14 -10.81 -6.17
N ILE A 204 -0.71 -11.82 -6.25
CA ILE A 204 -0.75 -12.98 -5.37
C ILE A 204 -0.27 -14.19 -6.16
N ASN A 205 0.64 -14.96 -5.57
CA ASN A 205 1.19 -16.18 -6.15
C ASN A 205 0.91 -17.36 -5.21
N LEU A 206 -0.36 -17.73 -4.99
CA LEU A 206 -0.75 -18.84 -4.12
C LEU A 206 -1.84 -19.66 -4.80
N LEU A 207 -1.54 -20.93 -5.11
CA LEU A 207 -2.37 -21.81 -5.95
C LEU A 207 -2.75 -21.16 -7.31
N GLY A 208 -1.80 -20.45 -7.91
CA GLY A 208 -1.94 -19.67 -9.15
C GLY A 208 -1.40 -18.25 -9.03
N THR A 209 -1.41 -17.51 -10.15
CA THR A 209 -1.00 -16.09 -10.19
C THR A 209 -2.17 -15.19 -10.57
N TYR A 210 -2.57 -14.30 -9.69
CA TYR A 210 -3.70 -13.39 -9.83
C TYR A 210 -3.48 -12.11 -9.01
N ALA A 211 -4.41 -11.16 -9.08
CA ALA A 211 -4.35 -9.96 -8.26
C ALA A 211 -5.32 -10.08 -7.07
N GLY A 212 -5.00 -9.39 -5.99
CA GLY A 212 -5.94 -9.12 -4.92
C GLY A 212 -5.72 -7.74 -4.34
N GLU A 213 -6.68 -7.29 -3.56
CA GLU A 213 -6.63 -6.02 -2.86
C GLU A 213 -6.82 -6.18 -1.36
N ARG A 214 -6.30 -5.22 -0.61
CA ARG A 214 -6.63 -5.02 0.80
C ARG A 214 -6.61 -3.54 1.13
N ASN A 215 -7.25 -3.14 2.22
CA ASN A 215 -7.13 -1.79 2.71
C ASN A 215 -5.81 -1.58 3.46
N VAL A 216 -5.16 -0.46 3.14
CA VAL A 216 -4.00 0.05 3.85
C VAL A 216 -4.27 1.49 4.30
N GLY A 217 -3.49 1.98 5.24
CA GLY A 217 -3.39 3.41 5.52
C GLY A 217 -1.93 3.84 5.61
N VAL A 218 -1.67 5.13 5.59
CA VAL A 218 -0.33 5.67 5.81
C VAL A 218 0.05 5.47 7.27
N GLY A 219 1.11 4.68 7.50
CA GLY A 219 1.66 4.38 8.80
C GLY A 219 2.37 5.55 9.47
N SER A 220 2.84 5.37 10.70
CA SER A 220 3.48 6.46 11.46
C SER A 220 4.78 6.97 10.84
N GLU A 221 5.46 6.11 10.08
CA GLU A 221 6.69 6.46 9.35
C GLU A 221 6.40 6.76 7.87
N GLY A 222 5.13 6.85 7.46
CA GLY A 222 4.74 7.14 6.09
C GLY A 222 4.73 5.97 5.14
N LEU A 223 5.09 4.76 5.56
CA LEU A 223 4.94 3.55 4.74
C LEU A 223 3.48 3.05 4.81
N PRO A 224 2.94 2.41 3.76
CA PRO A 224 1.63 1.77 3.83
C PRO A 224 1.58 0.68 4.90
N GLU A 225 0.58 0.73 5.77
CA GLU A 225 0.30 -0.26 6.81
C GLU A 225 -1.05 -0.92 6.54
N ALA A 226 -1.06 -2.26 6.53
CA ALA A 226 -2.28 -3.04 6.35
C ALA A 226 -3.29 -2.80 7.47
N LYS A 227 -4.57 -2.66 7.11
CA LYS A 227 -5.69 -2.61 8.07
C LYS A 227 -6.30 -3.97 8.33
N GLU A 228 -5.99 -4.93 7.47
CA GLU A 228 -6.48 -6.30 7.49
C GLU A 228 -5.38 -7.25 7.00
N ASP A 229 -5.37 -8.47 7.56
CA ASP A 229 -4.41 -9.50 7.18
C ASP A 229 -4.76 -10.12 5.82
N ALA A 230 -6.06 -10.27 5.55
CA ALA A 230 -6.58 -10.93 4.36
C ALA A 230 -6.60 -10.00 3.14
N TRP A 231 -6.35 -10.59 1.98
CA TRP A 231 -6.51 -9.98 0.67
C TRP A 231 -7.79 -10.51 0.03
N THR A 232 -8.63 -9.60 -0.46
CA THR A 232 -9.75 -9.93 -1.32
C THR A 232 -9.24 -10.22 -2.73
N ILE A 233 -9.60 -11.37 -3.29
CA ILE A 233 -9.06 -11.86 -4.56
C ILE A 233 -9.90 -11.35 -5.74
N PHE A 234 -9.23 -10.80 -6.75
CA PHE A 234 -9.81 -10.55 -8.06
C PHE A 234 -9.67 -11.79 -8.95
N TRP A 235 -10.65 -12.70 -8.84
CA TRP A 235 -10.63 -13.93 -9.62
C TRP A 235 -11.28 -13.74 -11.01
N ASP A 236 -10.44 -13.66 -12.04
CA ASP A 236 -10.84 -13.51 -13.44
C ASP A 236 -10.66 -14.79 -14.29
N LYS A 237 -10.40 -15.91 -13.63
CA LYS A 237 -9.99 -17.17 -14.27
C LYS A 237 -11.07 -18.25 -14.15
N LYS A 238 -10.82 -19.40 -14.79
CA LYS A 238 -11.64 -20.58 -14.57
C LYS A 238 -11.53 -21.04 -13.11
N PRO A 239 -12.58 -21.66 -12.53
CA PRO A 239 -12.47 -22.27 -11.21
C PRO A 239 -11.33 -23.28 -11.14
N LEU A 240 -10.70 -23.38 -9.97
CA LEU A 240 -9.77 -24.46 -9.67
C LEU A 240 -10.57 -25.76 -9.53
N VAL A 241 -10.10 -26.83 -10.16
CA VAL A 241 -10.82 -28.12 -10.17
C VAL A 241 -10.00 -29.20 -9.48
N LEU A 242 -10.60 -29.83 -8.46
CA LEU A 242 -9.98 -30.93 -7.74
C LEU A 242 -9.84 -32.19 -8.60
N LYS A 243 -8.65 -32.78 -8.63
CA LYS A 243 -8.35 -34.08 -9.27
C LYS A 243 -8.68 -35.28 -8.38
N GLN A 244 -8.65 -35.06 -7.07
CA GLN A 244 -8.87 -36.07 -6.04
C GLN A 244 -9.60 -35.46 -4.85
N GLU A 245 -9.96 -36.28 -3.88
CA GLU A 245 -10.55 -35.81 -2.63
C GLU A 245 -9.58 -34.87 -1.89
N LEU A 246 -10.10 -33.78 -1.34
CA LEU A 246 -9.35 -32.84 -0.53
C LEU A 246 -10.11 -32.53 0.76
N GLU A 247 -9.47 -32.73 1.91
CA GLU A 247 -9.99 -32.22 3.17
C GLU A 247 -9.80 -30.71 3.22
N VAL A 248 -10.85 -29.97 3.58
CA VAL A 248 -10.87 -28.51 3.74
C VAL A 248 -11.57 -28.14 5.03
N ILE A 249 -11.41 -26.89 5.48
CA ILE A 249 -12.15 -26.35 6.61
C ILE A 249 -13.33 -25.54 6.08
N VAL A 250 -14.55 -26.04 6.23
CA VAL A 250 -15.77 -25.32 5.85
C VAL A 250 -16.08 -24.24 6.88
N GLN A 251 -16.44 -23.05 6.42
CA GLN A 251 -16.87 -21.92 7.23
C GLN A 251 -18.40 -21.82 7.14
N ASN A 252 -19.09 -22.10 8.26
CA ASN A 252 -20.55 -22.06 8.32
C ASN A 252 -21.06 -20.64 8.56
N GLU A 253 -22.30 -20.36 8.17
CA GLU A 253 -22.95 -19.05 8.36
C GLU A 253 -23.04 -18.62 9.83
N ASP A 254 -23.05 -19.57 10.77
CA ASP A 254 -23.08 -19.30 12.22
C ASP A 254 -21.69 -18.96 12.80
N GLY A 255 -20.66 -18.89 11.96
CA GLY A 255 -19.27 -18.62 12.32
C GLY A 255 -18.50 -19.84 12.84
N SER A 256 -19.12 -21.02 12.91
CA SER A 256 -18.42 -22.26 13.24
C SER A 256 -17.64 -22.80 12.04
N THR A 257 -16.63 -23.64 12.32
CA THR A 257 -15.86 -24.33 11.30
C THR A 257 -15.89 -25.85 11.48
N GLU A 258 -15.80 -26.59 10.38
CA GLU A 258 -15.68 -28.05 10.41
C GLU A 258 -14.79 -28.58 9.27
N ASN A 259 -14.10 -29.69 9.50
CA ASN A 259 -13.37 -30.37 8.44
C ASN A 259 -14.35 -31.14 7.55
N ARG A 260 -14.22 -30.98 6.24
CA ARG A 260 -15.03 -31.69 5.24
C ARG A 260 -14.14 -32.17 4.10
N VAL A 261 -14.40 -33.38 3.62
CA VAL A 261 -13.75 -33.90 2.42
C VAL A 261 -14.57 -33.50 1.20
N LEU A 262 -14.00 -32.65 0.34
CA LEU A 262 -14.56 -32.32 -0.97
C LEU A 262 -14.19 -33.41 -1.98
N PRO A 263 -15.15 -33.87 -2.82
CA PRO A 263 -14.88 -34.88 -3.82
C PRO A 263 -14.03 -34.33 -4.98
N ALA A 264 -13.40 -35.25 -5.72
CA ALA A 264 -12.81 -34.95 -7.02
C ALA A 264 -13.86 -34.33 -7.97
N GLY A 265 -13.44 -33.35 -8.76
CA GLY A 265 -14.30 -32.60 -9.68
C GLY A 265 -14.99 -31.39 -9.04
N THR A 266 -14.82 -31.15 -7.73
CA THR A 266 -15.31 -29.91 -7.11
C THR A 266 -14.59 -28.70 -7.72
N GLU A 267 -15.39 -27.71 -8.13
CA GLU A 267 -14.92 -26.41 -8.59
C GLU A 267 -14.82 -25.45 -7.42
N LEU A 268 -13.71 -24.74 -7.33
CA LEU A 268 -13.38 -23.79 -6.28
C LEU A 268 -13.06 -22.44 -6.91
N ILE A 269 -13.75 -21.40 -6.47
CA ILE A 269 -13.51 -20.02 -6.86
C ILE A 269 -12.78 -19.35 -5.69
N PRO A 270 -11.49 -19.00 -5.82
CA PRO A 270 -10.75 -18.25 -4.81
C PRO A 270 -11.41 -16.93 -4.43
N GLN A 271 -11.35 -16.56 -3.16
CA GLN A 271 -12.03 -15.41 -2.60
C GLN A 271 -11.11 -14.56 -1.71
N GLU A 272 -10.40 -15.19 -0.78
CA GLU A 272 -9.52 -14.48 0.16
C GLU A 272 -8.27 -15.29 0.49
N THR A 273 -7.19 -14.62 0.87
CA THR A 273 -5.93 -15.27 1.28
C THR A 273 -5.07 -14.30 2.09
N ASP A 274 -4.20 -14.81 2.95
CA ASP A 274 -3.09 -14.03 3.53
C ASP A 274 -1.81 -14.03 2.66
N LYS A 275 -1.89 -14.65 1.46
CA LYS A 275 -0.82 -14.90 0.49
C LYS A 275 0.21 -15.95 0.91
N GLU A 276 0.11 -16.52 2.11
CA GLU A 276 1.17 -17.36 2.68
C GLU A 276 0.66 -18.72 3.14
N THR A 277 -0.42 -18.74 3.93
CA THR A 277 -0.80 -19.91 4.72
C THR A 277 -2.16 -20.48 4.37
N TYR A 278 -3.02 -19.73 3.67
CA TYR A 278 -4.32 -20.25 3.28
C TYR A 278 -4.92 -19.66 2.01
N LEU A 279 -5.85 -20.39 1.41
CA LEU A 279 -6.79 -19.90 0.40
C LEU A 279 -8.22 -20.19 0.84
N ASP A 280 -9.00 -19.13 1.03
CA ASP A 280 -10.45 -19.23 1.16
C ASP A 280 -11.07 -19.21 -0.24
N ALA A 281 -11.95 -20.17 -0.48
CA ALA A 281 -12.63 -20.37 -1.75
C ALA A 281 -14.11 -20.68 -1.53
N GLU A 282 -14.90 -20.43 -2.56
CA GLU A 282 -16.31 -20.78 -2.63
C GLU A 282 -16.52 -21.90 -3.66
N THR A 283 -17.27 -22.93 -3.26
CA THR A 283 -17.71 -23.98 -4.18
C THR A 283 -18.88 -23.51 -5.03
N SER A 284 -19.20 -24.23 -6.11
CA SER A 284 -20.33 -23.90 -7.00
C SER A 284 -21.71 -23.93 -6.34
N ASP A 285 -21.84 -24.56 -5.16
CA ASP A 285 -23.06 -24.54 -4.35
C ASP A 285 -23.09 -23.43 -3.29
N GLY A 286 -22.08 -22.55 -3.25
CA GLY A 286 -21.98 -21.42 -2.34
C GLY A 286 -21.31 -21.73 -1.00
N THR A 287 -20.77 -22.94 -0.80
CA THR A 287 -20.06 -23.29 0.44
C THR A 287 -18.71 -22.59 0.51
N ARG A 288 -18.46 -21.81 1.57
CA ARG A 288 -17.15 -21.24 1.87
C ARG A 288 -16.26 -22.27 2.56
N CYS A 289 -15.03 -22.40 2.07
CA CYS A 289 -14.05 -23.32 2.63
C CYS A 289 -12.64 -22.75 2.55
N ARG A 290 -11.79 -23.19 3.48
CA ARG A 290 -10.38 -22.87 3.57
C ARG A 290 -9.53 -24.08 3.20
N ILE A 291 -8.56 -23.84 2.33
CA ILE A 291 -7.45 -24.75 2.06
C ILE A 291 -6.25 -24.19 2.81
N GLU A 292 -5.70 -24.96 3.74
CA GLU A 292 -4.43 -24.62 4.38
C GLU A 292 -3.28 -25.00 3.44
N VAL A 293 -2.32 -24.08 3.32
CA VAL A 293 -1.20 -24.18 2.40
C VAL A 293 0.10 -23.97 3.17
N GLU A 294 1.10 -24.77 2.84
CA GLU A 294 2.46 -24.65 3.35
C GLU A 294 3.42 -24.42 2.17
N THR A 295 4.58 -23.82 2.42
CA THR A 295 5.65 -23.73 1.43
C THR A 295 6.86 -24.55 1.87
N GLU A 296 7.38 -25.42 1.02
CA GLU A 296 8.56 -26.24 1.33
C GLU A 296 9.86 -25.45 1.07
N ASP A 297 9.91 -24.74 -0.07
CA ASP A 297 11.14 -24.13 -0.61
C ASP A 297 10.96 -22.64 -0.95
N GLY A 298 9.83 -22.03 -0.57
CA GLY A 298 9.44 -20.68 -0.99
C GLY A 298 8.86 -20.60 -2.41
N TYR A 299 8.81 -21.72 -3.14
CA TYR A 299 8.33 -21.79 -4.52
C TYR A 299 7.27 -22.87 -4.75
N THR A 300 7.32 -23.97 -3.99
CA THR A 300 6.37 -25.08 -4.10
C THR A 300 5.38 -25.03 -2.96
N TYR A 301 4.10 -25.03 -3.29
CA TYR A 301 3.02 -25.08 -2.33
C TYR A 301 2.58 -26.51 -2.05
N MET A 302 2.38 -26.78 -0.77
CA MET A 302 2.03 -28.07 -0.22
C MET A 302 0.68 -27.95 0.48
N ILE A 303 -0.19 -28.93 0.26
CA ILE A 303 -1.48 -29.06 0.94
C ILE A 303 -1.42 -30.39 1.69
N HIS A 304 -1.44 -30.32 3.03
CA HIS A 304 -1.24 -31.49 3.90
C HIS A 304 0.04 -32.30 3.59
N GLY A 305 1.14 -31.62 3.28
CA GLY A 305 2.41 -32.24 2.91
C GLY A 305 2.43 -32.91 1.54
N VAL A 306 1.47 -32.61 0.67
CA VAL A 306 1.41 -33.10 -0.71
C VAL A 306 1.42 -31.91 -1.67
N ASP A 307 2.21 -32.00 -2.73
CA ASP A 307 2.33 -30.99 -3.79
C ASP A 307 0.96 -30.58 -4.36
N GLU A 308 0.75 -29.27 -4.53
CA GLU A 308 -0.50 -28.68 -5.03
C GLU A 308 -0.97 -29.27 -6.37
N HIS A 309 -0.06 -29.68 -7.27
CA HIS A 309 -0.39 -30.28 -8.56
C HIS A 309 -0.90 -31.73 -8.44
N ALA A 310 -0.79 -32.35 -7.27
CA ALA A 310 -1.50 -33.59 -6.99
C ALA A 310 -3.01 -33.34 -6.88
N TYR A 311 -3.41 -32.21 -6.27
CA TYR A 311 -4.81 -31.82 -6.08
C TYR A 311 -5.40 -31.07 -7.27
N PHE A 312 -4.61 -30.25 -7.97
CA PHE A 312 -5.09 -29.40 -9.05
C PHE A 312 -4.41 -29.73 -10.39
N ALA A 313 -5.17 -29.77 -11.47
CA ALA A 313 -4.62 -30.09 -12.80
C ALA A 313 -4.04 -28.86 -13.49
N ASP A 314 -4.76 -27.75 -13.39
CA ASP A 314 -4.55 -26.55 -14.20
C ASP A 314 -4.46 -25.33 -13.29
N LEU A 315 -3.39 -25.23 -12.52
CA LEU A 315 -3.12 -24.04 -11.71
C LEU A 315 -2.67 -22.89 -12.62
N PRO A 316 -3.30 -21.71 -12.53
CA PRO A 316 -3.07 -20.63 -13.47
C PRO A 316 -1.89 -19.75 -13.04
N TYR A 317 -0.69 -20.34 -12.93
CA TYR A 317 0.53 -19.57 -12.71
C TYR A 317 0.90 -18.78 -13.97
N ALA A 318 1.31 -17.53 -13.78
CA ALA A 318 1.95 -16.76 -14.84
C ALA A 318 3.38 -17.30 -15.04
N GLY A 319 3.88 -17.23 -16.28
CA GLY A 319 5.23 -17.66 -16.63
C GLY A 319 5.86 -16.74 -17.66
#